data_AF-A0A8S1F751-F1
#
_entry.id   AF-A0A8S1F751-F1
#
_cell.length_a   1.000
_cell.length_b   1.000
_cell.length_c   1.000
_cell.angle_alpha   90.00
_cell.angle_beta   90.00
_cell.angle_gamma   90.00
#
_symmetry.space_group_name_H-M   'P 1'
#
loop_
_entity.id
_entity.type
_entity.pdbx_description
1 polymer ?
#
loop_
_entity_poly.entity_id
_entity_poly.type
_entity_poly.pdbx_seq_one_letter_code
_entity_poly.pdbx_strand_id
1 'polypeptide(L)'
;MATKSELEVANWFDQLIHDKKNFTARYLAKVNEVTSIEIDIIVKAFCGVVILALMFSNEAQTICNFFLAIVPILLIYVHPDEKPPANILFLHFSIFGFSTIFDRLLGLIPFYFVLKLALFLALYLPPSNRLIDKFEAMLVPPRK
;
A
#
# COMPACT_ATOMS: atom_id res chain seq x y z
N MET A 1 25.45 0.94 7.92
CA MET A 1 24.72 2.00 8.64
C MET A 1 23.45 2.25 7.84
N ALA A 2 22.26 1.99 8.39
CA ALA A 2 21.02 2.29 7.69
C ALA A 2 20.89 3.81 7.50
N THR A 3 20.44 4.22 6.33
CA THR A 3 20.14 5.61 6.00
C THR A 3 18.90 6.08 6.79
N LYS A 4 18.79 7.39 7.03
CA LYS A 4 17.66 7.98 7.76
C LYS A 4 16.30 7.59 7.16
N SER A 5 16.22 7.47 5.82
CA SER A 5 15.01 7.05 5.10
C SER A 5 14.64 5.58 5.34
N GLU A 6 15.61 4.69 5.42
CA GLU A 6 15.36 3.26 5.71
C GLU A 6 14.78 3.08 7.11
N LEU A 7 15.29 3.84 8.09
CA LEU A 7 14.77 3.82 9.45
C LEU A 7 13.33 4.38 9.53
N GLU A 8 13.02 5.45 8.80
CA GLU A 8 11.66 6.00 8.71
C GLU A 8 10.68 4.98 8.11
N VAL A 9 11.08 4.26 7.06
CA VAL A 9 10.25 3.21 6.44
C VAL A 9 10.06 2.02 7.38
N ALA A 10 11.12 1.57 8.05
CA ALA A 10 11.01 0.49 9.03
C ALA A 10 10.06 0.85 10.18
N ASN A 11 10.17 2.06 10.73
CA ASN A 11 9.29 2.54 11.78
C ASN A 11 7.83 2.67 11.30
N TRP A 12 7.61 3.02 10.04
CA TRP A 12 6.27 3.09 9.47
C TRP A 12 5.62 1.70 9.36
N PHE A 13 6.38 0.69 8.94
CA PHE A 13 5.90 -0.69 8.96
C PHE A 13 5.62 -1.19 10.37
N ASP A 14 6.49 -0.88 11.33
CA ASP A 14 6.30 -1.22 12.74
C ASP A 14 4.98 -0.63 13.29
N GLN A 15 4.71 0.65 13.00
CA GLN A 15 3.45 1.29 13.36
C GLN A 15 2.24 0.61 12.71
N LEU A 16 2.31 0.25 11.43
CA LEU A 16 1.19 -0.44 10.77
C LEU A 16 0.89 -1.81 11.36
N ILE A 17 1.91 -2.50 11.87
CA ILE A 17 1.80 -3.89 12.35
C ILE A 17 1.39 -3.92 13.83
N HIS A 18 1.98 -3.03 14.64
CA HIS A 18 1.89 -3.11 16.11
C HIS A 18 1.10 -1.95 16.75
N ASP A 19 1.02 -0.77 16.12
CA ASP A 19 0.28 0.36 16.67
C ASP A 19 -1.23 0.24 16.36
N LYS A 20 -2.03 -0.03 17.39
CA LYS A 20 -3.49 -0.18 17.32
C LYS A 20 -4.22 1.08 16.84
N LYS A 21 -3.53 2.22 16.73
CA LYS A 21 -4.04 3.38 15.98
C LYS A 21 -4.36 3.01 14.54
N ASN A 22 -3.59 2.10 13.93
CA ASN A 22 -3.82 1.63 12.57
C ASN A 22 -4.80 0.45 12.54
N PHE A 23 -5.70 0.43 11.57
CA PHE A 23 -6.69 -0.63 11.43
C PHE A 23 -6.03 -1.99 11.18
N THR A 24 -4.93 -2.02 10.42
CA THR A 24 -4.14 -3.22 10.16
C THR A 24 -3.69 -3.89 11.44
N ALA A 25 -3.12 -3.14 12.38
CA ALA A 25 -2.69 -3.65 13.68
C ALA A 25 -3.87 -4.18 14.51
N ARG A 26 -5.04 -3.53 14.45
CA ARG A 26 -6.26 -4.01 15.13
C ARG A 26 -6.74 -5.34 14.57
N TYR A 27 -6.71 -5.53 13.25
CA TYR A 27 -7.07 -6.81 12.63
C TYR A 27 -6.03 -7.89 12.93
N LEU A 28 -4.75 -7.57 12.86
CA LEU A 28 -3.67 -8.50 13.20
C LEU A 28 -3.74 -8.95 14.67
N ALA A 29 -4.04 -8.03 15.60
CA ALA A 29 -4.25 -8.37 17.00
C ALA A 29 -5.40 -9.38 17.18
N LYS A 30 -6.54 -9.19 16.49
CA LYS A 30 -7.65 -10.15 16.52
C LYS A 30 -7.26 -11.53 15.97
N VAL A 31 -6.47 -11.57 14.89
CA VAL A 31 -5.99 -12.84 14.32
C VAL A 31 -5.02 -13.52 15.28
N ASN A 32 -4.13 -12.78 15.93
CA ASN A 32 -3.25 -13.32 16.97
C ASN A 32 -4.09 -13.87 18.14
N GLU A 33 -5.07 -13.14 18.65
CA GLU A 33 -5.94 -13.61 19.74
C GLU A 33 -6.64 -14.94 19.41
N VAL A 34 -7.01 -15.16 18.15
CA VAL A 34 -7.66 -16.41 17.71
C VAL A 34 -6.67 -17.55 17.46
N THR A 35 -5.50 -17.24 16.89
CA THR A 35 -4.54 -18.25 16.42
C THR A 35 -3.39 -18.52 17.39
N SER A 36 -3.15 -17.62 18.34
CA SER A 36 -1.96 -17.55 19.20
C SER A 36 -0.63 -17.52 18.45
N ILE A 37 -0.65 -17.12 17.17
CA ILE A 37 0.55 -16.98 16.34
C ILE A 37 1.09 -15.55 16.45
N GLU A 38 2.41 -15.42 16.50
CA GLU A 38 3.10 -14.14 16.49
C GLU A 38 2.72 -13.28 15.26
N ILE A 39 2.47 -11.99 15.50
CA ILE A 39 2.00 -11.06 14.47
C ILE A 39 2.98 -11.00 13.28
N ASP A 40 4.27 -10.96 13.55
CA ASP A 40 5.30 -10.89 12.51
C ASP A 40 5.28 -12.11 11.58
N ILE A 41 4.97 -13.30 12.12
CA ILE A 41 4.81 -14.53 11.33
C ILE A 41 3.53 -14.42 10.49
N ILE A 42 2.42 -13.95 11.07
CA ILE A 42 1.16 -13.75 10.34
C ILE A 42 1.36 -12.81 9.15
N VAL A 43 2.03 -11.67 9.36
CA VAL A 43 2.30 -10.68 8.30
C VAL A 43 3.20 -11.27 7.22
N LYS A 44 4.30 -11.94 7.59
CA LYS A 44 5.22 -12.58 6.63
C LYS A 44 4.50 -13.65 5.81
N ALA A 45 3.70 -14.48 6.47
CA ALA A 45 2.91 -15.52 5.80
C ALA A 45 1.88 -14.89 4.84
N PHE A 46 1.16 -13.86 5.27
CA PHE A 46 0.20 -13.15 4.43
C PHE A 46 0.87 -12.52 3.20
N CYS A 47 1.98 -11.81 3.38
CA CYS A 47 2.76 -11.24 2.28
C CYS A 47 3.25 -12.33 1.32
N GLY A 48 3.76 -13.44 1.85
CA GLY A 48 4.18 -14.59 1.05
C GLY A 48 3.04 -15.17 0.21
N VAL A 49 1.86 -15.39 0.82
CA VAL A 49 0.67 -15.89 0.12
C VAL A 49 0.23 -14.92 -0.98
N VAL A 50 0.19 -13.62 -0.70
CA VAL A 50 -0.17 -12.61 -1.71
C VAL A 50 0.82 -12.62 -2.88
N ILE A 51 2.13 -12.63 -2.61
CA ILE A 51 3.15 -12.68 -3.67
C ILE A 51 3.00 -13.95 -4.51
N LEU A 52 2.85 -15.12 -3.88
CA LEU A 52 2.66 -16.38 -4.58
C LEU A 52 1.39 -16.36 -5.42
N ALA A 53 0.29 -15.83 -4.89
CA ALA A 53 -0.96 -15.69 -5.63
C ALA A 53 -0.79 -14.77 -6.85
N LEU A 54 -0.07 -13.66 -6.71
CA LEU A 54 0.21 -12.74 -7.83
C LEU A 54 1.17 -13.32 -8.87
N MET A 55 2.03 -14.27 -8.49
CA MET A 55 2.98 -14.91 -9.39
C MET A 55 2.40 -16.09 -10.15
N PHE A 56 1.56 -16.90 -9.50
CA PHE A 56 1.16 -18.21 -10.02
C PHE A 56 -0.34 -18.33 -10.32
N SER A 57 -1.17 -17.36 -9.92
CA SER A 57 -2.60 -17.40 -10.24
C SER A 57 -2.87 -16.87 -11.64
N ASN A 58 -3.76 -17.55 -12.35
CA ASN A 58 -4.36 -17.03 -13.60
C ASN A 58 -5.17 -15.74 -13.35
N GLU A 59 -5.56 -15.49 -12.10
CA GLU A 59 -6.34 -14.33 -11.66
C GLU A 59 -5.47 -13.26 -10.99
N ALA A 60 -4.15 -13.24 -11.23
CA ALA A 60 -3.24 -12.26 -10.62
C ALA A 60 -3.67 -10.80 -10.88
N GLN A 61 -4.22 -10.52 -12.06
CA GLN A 61 -4.80 -9.21 -12.39
C GLN A 61 -5.95 -8.85 -11.44
N THR A 62 -6.91 -9.76 -11.29
CA THR A 62 -8.09 -9.59 -10.44
C THR A 62 -7.68 -9.39 -8.99
N ILE A 63 -6.75 -10.20 -8.48
CA ILE A 63 -6.25 -10.13 -7.11
C ILE A 63 -5.53 -8.80 -6.86
N CYS A 64 -4.61 -8.40 -7.75
CA CYS A 64 -3.87 -7.14 -7.62
C CYS A 64 -4.84 -5.94 -7.61
N ASN A 65 -5.73 -5.87 -8.60
CA ASN A 65 -6.67 -4.76 -8.71
C ASN A 65 -7.68 -4.71 -7.56
N PHE A 66 -8.06 -5.87 -7.02
CA PHE A 66 -8.88 -5.94 -5.82
C PHE A 66 -8.20 -5.25 -4.64
N PHE A 67 -6.93 -5.57 -4.34
CA PHE A 67 -6.19 -4.91 -3.25
C PHE A 67 -6.04 -3.41 -3.49
N LEU A 68 -5.71 -3.01 -4.72
CA LEU A 68 -5.53 -1.59 -5.09
C LEU A 68 -6.81 -0.77 -5.03
N ALA A 69 -7.98 -1.40 -5.16
CA ALA A 69 -9.27 -0.74 -5.01
C ALA A 69 -9.77 -0.78 -3.55
N ILE A 70 -9.72 -1.95 -2.90
CA ILE A 70 -10.38 -2.16 -1.61
C ILE A 70 -9.67 -1.44 -0.47
N VAL A 71 -8.33 -1.37 -0.47
CA VAL A 71 -7.58 -0.73 0.62
C VAL A 71 -7.91 0.76 0.72
N PRO A 72 -7.85 1.56 -0.36
CA PRO A 72 -8.32 2.95 -0.32
C PRO A 72 -9.80 3.08 0.07
N ILE A 73 -10.67 2.19 -0.41
CA ILE A 73 -12.11 2.23 -0.07
C ILE A 73 -12.31 2.03 1.44
N LEU A 74 -11.61 1.07 2.05
CA LEU A 74 -11.64 0.84 3.49
C LEU A 74 -11.16 2.08 4.25
N LEU A 75 -10.07 2.70 3.81
CA LEU A 75 -9.53 3.91 4.43
C LEU A 75 -10.45 5.14 4.25
N ILE A 76 -11.22 5.22 3.18
CA ILE A 76 -12.14 6.34 2.93
C ILE A 76 -13.43 6.20 3.74
N TYR A 77 -14.01 4.99 3.77
CA TYR A 77 -15.38 4.80 4.26
C TYR A 77 -15.48 4.07 5.60
N VAL A 78 -14.52 3.20 5.93
CA VAL A 78 -14.57 2.37 7.15
C VAL A 78 -13.64 2.94 8.23
N HIS A 79 -12.49 3.47 7.84
CA HIS A 79 -11.47 4.03 8.73
C HIS A 79 -11.08 5.47 8.33
N PRO A 80 -12.04 6.42 8.31
CA PRO A 80 -11.80 7.77 7.82
C PRO A 80 -10.74 8.55 8.62
N ASP A 81 -10.50 8.19 9.88
CA ASP A 81 -9.45 8.80 10.72
C ASP A 81 -8.03 8.45 10.23
N GLU A 82 -7.89 7.38 9.45
CA GLU A 82 -6.64 6.90 8.86
C GLU A 82 -6.55 7.22 7.36
N LYS A 83 -7.51 8.01 6.85
CA LYS A 83 -7.61 8.36 5.44
C LYS A 83 -6.34 9.10 4.97
N PRO A 84 -5.69 8.65 3.87
CA PRO A 84 -4.58 9.36 3.29
C PRO A 84 -4.98 10.76 2.79
N PRO A 85 -4.01 11.71 2.72
CA PRO A 85 -4.20 13.00 2.08
C PRO A 85 -4.87 12.92 0.71
N ALA A 86 -5.70 13.92 0.39
CA ALA A 86 -6.51 13.92 -0.84
C ALA A 86 -5.67 13.89 -2.13
N ASN A 87 -4.51 14.54 -2.13
CA ASN A 87 -3.55 14.52 -3.24
C ASN A 87 -3.00 13.11 -3.50
N ILE A 88 -2.67 12.35 -2.46
CA ILE A 88 -2.22 10.95 -2.56
C ILE A 88 -3.34 10.06 -3.11
N LEU A 89 -4.57 10.21 -2.60
CA LEU A 89 -5.72 9.45 -3.12
C LEU A 89 -6.02 9.78 -4.58
N PHE A 90 -5.96 11.05 -4.96
CA PHE A 90 -6.15 11.48 -6.34
C PHE A 90 -5.09 10.86 -7.26
N LEU A 91 -3.82 10.89 -6.84
CA LEU A 91 -2.72 10.29 -7.58
C LEU A 91 -2.88 8.77 -7.67
N HIS A 92 -3.25 8.12 -6.56
CA HIS A 92 -3.54 6.68 -6.50
C HIS A 92 -4.61 6.29 -7.52
N PHE A 93 -5.79 6.90 -7.47
CA PHE A 93 -6.89 6.54 -8.38
C PHE A 93 -6.58 6.89 -9.84
N SER A 94 -5.83 7.96 -10.10
CA SER A 94 -5.41 8.33 -11.46
C SER A 94 -4.46 7.30 -12.07
N ILE A 95 -3.40 6.95 -11.35
CA ILE A 95 -2.42 5.93 -11.80
C ILE A 95 -3.10 4.56 -11.84
N PHE A 96 -3.99 4.26 -10.89
CA PHE A 96 -4.72 2.99 -10.85
C PHE A 96 -5.60 2.83 -12.08
N GLY A 97 -6.45 3.80 -12.38
CA GLY A 97 -7.31 3.77 -13.56
C GLY A 97 -6.50 3.62 -14.85
N PHE A 98 -5.42 4.39 -15.01
CA PHE A 98 -4.54 4.27 -16.17
C PHE A 98 -3.88 2.89 -16.25
N SER A 99 -3.20 2.44 -15.20
CA SER A 99 -2.50 1.15 -15.19
C SER A 99 -3.43 -0.03 -15.44
N THR A 100 -4.65 0.00 -14.92
CA THR A 100 -5.64 -1.07 -15.10
C THR A 100 -6.10 -1.21 -16.55
N ILE A 101 -6.16 -0.12 -17.32
CA ILE A 101 -6.44 -0.19 -18.77
C ILE A 101 -5.33 -0.96 -19.49
N PHE A 102 -4.08 -0.78 -19.07
CA PHE A 102 -2.91 -1.42 -19.68
C PHE A 102 -2.56 -2.80 -19.09
N ASP A 103 -3.34 -3.33 -18.13
CA ASP A 103 -3.00 -4.59 -17.46
C ASP A 103 -2.88 -5.77 -18.43
N ARG A 104 -3.65 -5.81 -19.52
CA ARG A 104 -3.52 -6.87 -20.53
C ARG A 104 -2.19 -6.82 -21.27
N LEU A 105 -1.64 -5.63 -21.49
CA LEU A 105 -0.37 -5.43 -22.18
C LEU A 105 0.80 -5.65 -21.22
N LEU A 106 0.75 -5.01 -20.05
CA LEU A 106 1.82 -5.05 -19.06
C LEU A 106 1.87 -6.39 -18.31
N GLY A 107 0.75 -7.11 -18.20
CA GLY A 107 0.68 -8.46 -17.63
C GLY A 107 1.47 -9.52 -18.40
N LEU A 108 1.94 -9.22 -19.62
CA LEU A 108 2.89 -10.05 -20.35
C LEU A 108 4.29 -10.03 -19.72
N ILE A 109 4.61 -8.99 -18.94
CA ILE A 109 5.89 -8.87 -18.24
C ILE A 109 5.81 -9.73 -16.97
N PRO A 110 6.77 -10.65 -16.75
CA PRO A 110 6.77 -11.47 -15.55
C PRO A 110 6.89 -10.59 -14.30
N PHE A 111 6.20 -11.00 -13.22
CA PHE A 111 6.12 -10.25 -11.95
C PHE A 111 5.48 -8.87 -12.03
N TYR A 112 4.87 -8.49 -13.16
CA TYR A 112 4.22 -7.18 -13.31
C TYR A 112 3.25 -6.86 -12.19
N PHE A 113 2.38 -7.80 -11.79
CA PHE A 113 1.38 -7.55 -10.74
C PHE A 113 2.00 -7.39 -9.35
N VAL A 114 3.13 -8.05 -9.08
CA VAL A 114 3.90 -7.86 -7.84
C VAL A 114 4.52 -6.47 -7.83
N LEU A 115 5.15 -6.07 -8.94
CA LEU A 115 5.73 -4.74 -9.10
C LEU A 115 4.66 -3.65 -9.02
N LYS A 116 3.52 -3.85 -9.67
CA LYS A 116 2.36 -2.94 -9.61
C LYS A 116 1.94 -2.74 -8.17
N LEU A 117 1.67 -3.82 -7.42
CA LEU A 117 1.27 -3.73 -6.02
C LEU A 117 2.34 -3.02 -5.16
N ALA A 118 3.61 -3.34 -5.37
CA ALA A 118 4.72 -2.72 -4.64
C ALA A 118 4.86 -1.20 -4.93
N LEU A 119 4.70 -0.78 -6.19
CA LEU A 119 4.71 0.63 -6.58
C LEU A 119 3.57 1.42 -5.92
N PHE A 120 2.39 0.83 -5.86
CA PHE A 120 1.25 1.44 -5.16
C PHE A 120 1.46 1.50 -3.66
N LEU A 121 2.02 0.46 -3.04
CA LEU A 121 2.40 0.51 -1.62
C LEU A 121 3.43 1.62 -1.36
N ALA A 122 4.39 1.78 -2.28
CA ALA A 122 5.41 2.81 -2.18
C ALA A 122 4.83 4.24 -2.21
N LEU A 123 3.65 4.44 -2.80
CA LEU A 123 2.96 5.73 -2.81
C LEU A 123 2.59 6.21 -1.40
N TYR A 124 2.31 5.27 -0.49
CA TYR A 124 1.89 5.55 0.89
C TYR A 124 3.06 5.63 1.88
N LEU A 125 4.30 5.38 1.42
CA LEU A 125 5.48 5.44 2.27
C LEU A 125 5.79 6.90 2.67
N PRO A 126 6.26 7.16 3.91
CA PRO A 126 6.55 8.51 4.40
C PRO A 126 7.49 9.35 3.50
N PRO A 127 8.56 8.78 2.89
CA PRO A 127 9.41 9.53 1.96
C PRO A 127 8.71 9.97 0.69
N SER A 128 7.77 9.17 0.17
CA SER A 128 6.99 9.49 -1.04
C SER A 128 6.05 10.66 -0.81
N ASN A 129 5.42 10.74 0.36
CA ASN A 129 4.56 11.86 0.74
C ASN A 129 5.31 13.19 0.64
N ARG A 130 6.56 13.24 1.12
CA ARG A 130 7.39 14.45 1.05
C ARG A 130 7.75 14.84 -0.39
N LEU A 131 7.94 13.87 -1.28
CA LEU A 131 8.20 14.17 -2.69
C LEU A 131 6.96 14.76 -3.35
N ILE A 132 5.79 14.19 -3.07
CA ILE A 132 4.50 14.68 -3.56
C ILE A 132 4.25 16.11 -3.05
N ASP A 133 4.50 16.38 -1.77
CA ASP A 133 4.38 17.72 -1.19
C ASP A 133 5.29 18.74 -1.88
N LYS A 134 6.52 18.33 -2.23
CA LYS A 134 7.47 19.18 -2.97
C LYS A 134 7.03 19.43 -4.41
N PHE A 135 6.48 18.42 -5.08
CA PHE A 135 5.92 18.58 -6.43
C PHE A 135 4.72 19.54 -6.41
N GLU A 136 3.84 19.42 -5.40
CA GLU A 136 2.70 20.31 -5.22
C GLU A 136 3.14 21.76 -4.96
N ALA A 137 4.13 21.96 -4.09
CA ALA A 137 4.73 23.27 -3.83
C ALA A 137 5.41 23.89 -5.06
N MET A 138 5.86 23.08 -6.02
CA MET A 138 6.45 23.56 -7.28
C MET A 138 5.39 23.93 -8.32
N LEU A 139 4.24 23.27 -8.30
CA LEU A 139 3.14 23.48 -9.26
C LEU A 139 2.19 24.61 -8.82
N VAL A 140 2.09 24.91 -7.52
CA VAL A 140 1.27 26.01 -6.99
C VAL A 140 2.18 27.18 -6.59
N PRO A 141 2.30 28.25 -7.41
CA PRO A 141 3.02 29.43 -6.98
C PRO A 141 2.35 30.04 -5.74
N PRO A 142 3.12 30.65 -4.81
CA PRO A 142 2.55 31.24 -3.61
C PRO A 142 1.50 32.27 -4.01
N ARG A 143 0.26 32.11 -3.53
CA ARG A 143 -0.77 33.14 -3.67
C ARG A 143 -0.25 34.37 -2.92
N LYS A 144 -0.03 35.46 -3.66
CA LYS A 144 0.21 36.80 -3.11
C LYS A 144 -1.04 37.30 -2.40
#